data_AF-A0A7X7BAA1-F1
#
_entry.id   AF-A0A7X7BAA1-F1
#
_cell.length_a   1.000
_cell.length_b   1.000
_cell.length_c   1.000
_cell.angle_alpha   90.00
_cell.angle_beta   90.00
_cell.angle_gamma   90.00
#
_symmetry.space_group_name_H-M   'P 1'
#
loop_
_entity.id
_entity.type
_entity.pdbx_description
1 polymer ?
#
loop_
_entity_poly.entity_id
_entity_poly.type
_entity_poly.pdbx_seq_one_letter_code
_entity_poly.pdbx_strand_id
1 'polypeptide(L)'
;MLRAALDANIIISALIRPDSAPGRIMRAAIRGTHLRMVTSDPLLCELRAALAYKRLQRFLKMTPREQDEFVVVLEQVCDLVSVTGYQALAICRDP
;
A
#
# COMPACT_ATOMS: atom_id res chain seq x y z
N MET A 1 -11.52 -10.12 14.63
CA MET A 1 -10.26 -9.59 14.07
C MET A 1 -10.61 -8.80 12.83
N LEU A 2 -10.27 -7.51 12.79
CA LEU A 2 -10.62 -6.65 11.67
C LEU A 2 -9.71 -7.00 10.49
N ARG A 3 -10.27 -7.12 9.28
CA ARG A 3 -9.52 -7.26 8.03
C ARG A 3 -9.67 -5.96 7.27
N ALA A 4 -8.57 -5.36 6.82
CA ALA A 4 -8.63 -4.14 6.02
C ALA A 4 -7.65 -4.19 4.86
N ALA A 5 -8.11 -3.73 3.70
CA ALA A 5 -7.23 -3.30 2.64
C ALA A 5 -6.79 -1.87 2.94
N LEU A 6 -5.48 -1.62 2.95
CA LEU A 6 -4.96 -0.27 3.07
C LEU A 6 -4.73 0.28 1.67
N ASP A 7 -5.39 1.40 1.36
CA ASP A 7 -5.17 2.12 0.12
C ASP A 7 -3.69 2.46 -0.10
N ALA A 8 -3.24 2.49 -1.36
CA ALA A 8 -1.86 2.79 -1.71
C ALA A 8 -1.39 4.14 -1.10
N ASN A 9 -2.27 5.14 -1.03
CA ASN A 9 -1.94 6.45 -0.44
C ASN A 9 -1.72 6.38 1.07
N ILE A 10 -2.40 5.47 1.78
CA ILE A 10 -2.17 5.26 3.22
C ILE A 10 -0.80 4.63 3.44
N ILE A 11 -0.44 3.64 2.61
CA ILE A 11 0.88 2.99 2.67
C ILE A 11 1.99 4.00 2.35
N ILE A 12 1.84 4.80 1.30
CA ILE A 12 2.79 5.87 0.94
C ILE A 12 2.91 6.90 2.06
N SER A 13 1.78 7.34 2.62
CA SER A 13 1.77 8.30 3.73
C SER A 13 2.47 7.74 4.97
N ALA A 14 2.32 6.44 5.23
CA ALA A 14 3.02 5.75 6.31
C ALA A 14 4.54 5.68 6.09
N LEU A 15 4.99 5.45 4.84
CA LEU A 15 6.40 5.47 4.47
C LEU A 15 7.01 6.87 4.62
N ILE A 16 6.29 7.92 4.22
CA ILE A 16 6.77 9.31 4.31
C ILE A 16 6.75 9.82 5.76
N ARG A 17 5.71 9.47 6.53
CA ARG A 17 5.52 9.93 7.92
C ARG A 17 5.21 8.75 8.85
N PRO A 18 6.23 7.97 9.27
CA PRO A 18 6.03 6.78 10.09
C PRO A 18 5.32 7.06 11.42
N ASP A 19 5.47 8.23 12.04
CA ASP A 19 4.86 8.52 13.34
C ASP A 19 3.43 9.07 13.26
N SER A 20 2.95 9.33 12.03
CA SER A 20 1.59 9.81 11.77
C SER A 20 0.53 8.70 11.93
N ALA A 21 -0.75 9.07 11.82
CA ALA A 21 -1.85 8.10 11.89
C ALA A 21 -1.71 6.96 10.86
N PRO A 22 -1.43 7.21 9.56
CA PRO A 22 -1.11 6.16 8.59
C PRO A 22 -0.01 5.21 9.05
N GLY A 23 1.10 5.73 9.59
CA GLY A 23 2.20 4.91 10.07
C GLY A 23 1.84 4.04 11.28
N ARG A 24 1.00 4.55 12.19
CA ARG A 24 0.45 3.74 13.29
C ARG A 24 -0.49 2.64 12.79
N ILE A 25 -1.33 2.93 11.80
CA ILE A 25 -2.22 1.94 11.16
C ILE A 25 -1.38 0.84 10.49
N MET A 26 -0.38 1.21 9.71
CA MET A 26 0.51 0.26 9.03
C MET A 26 1.22 -0.67 10.03
N ARG A 27 1.77 -0.12 11.11
CA ARG A 27 2.40 -0.94 12.18
C ARG A 27 1.40 -1.85 12.88
N ALA A 28 0.17 -1.41 13.09
CA ALA A 28 -0.88 -2.26 13.68
C ALA A 28 -1.26 -3.40 12.74
N ALA A 29 -1.36 -3.12 11.44
CA ALA A 29 -1.68 -4.10 10.41
C ALA A 29 -0.58 -5.16 10.25
N ILE A 30 0.69 -4.75 10.22
CA ILE A 30 1.86 -5.67 10.16
C ILE A 30 1.95 -6.54 11.40
N ARG A 31 1.67 -5.99 12.60
CA ARG A 31 1.69 -6.75 13.84
C ARG A 31 0.61 -7.83 13.91
N GLY A 32 -0.49 -7.70 13.17
CA GLY A 32 -1.49 -8.74 13.03
C GLY A 32 -2.33 -9.05 14.28
N THR A 33 -2.20 -8.29 15.38
CA THR A 33 -2.87 -8.60 16.66
C THR A 33 -4.36 -8.32 16.65
N HIS A 34 -4.77 -7.16 16.12
CA HIS A 34 -6.19 -6.76 16.05
C HIS A 34 -6.67 -6.43 14.63
N LEU A 35 -5.71 -6.14 13.75
CA LEU A 35 -5.92 -5.78 12.35
C LEU A 35 -5.06 -6.69 11.46
N ARG A 36 -5.70 -7.40 10.53
CA ARG A 36 -5.06 -8.17 9.47
C ARG A 36 -5.08 -7.34 8.19
N MET A 37 -3.91 -7.15 7.59
CA MET A 37 -3.84 -6.55 6.26
C MET A 37 -4.23 -7.58 5.20
N VAL A 38 -5.15 -7.19 4.32
CA VAL A 38 -5.42 -7.90 3.07
C VAL A 38 -4.96 -7.05 1.90
N THR A 39 -4.53 -7.68 0.82
CA THR A 39 -4.10 -6.99 -0.41
C THR A 39 -4.61 -7.73 -1.64
N SER A 40 -4.43 -7.15 -2.81
CA SER A 40 -4.81 -7.73 -4.11
C SER A 40 -3.82 -7.29 -5.18
N ASP A 41 -3.76 -8.02 -6.30
CA ASP A 41 -2.88 -7.65 -7.42
C ASP A 41 -3.10 -6.21 -7.90
N PRO A 42 -4.35 -5.71 -8.06
CA PRO A 42 -4.57 -4.32 -8.47
C PRO A 42 -4.00 -3.30 -7.48
N LEU A 43 -4.13 -3.55 -6.17
CA LEU A 43 -3.62 -2.66 -5.13
C LEU A 43 -2.09 -2.65 -5.12
N LEU A 44 -1.45 -3.82 -5.25
CA LEU A 44 0.01 -3.92 -5.34
C LEU A 44 0.55 -3.23 -6.61
N CYS A 45 -0.15 -3.35 -7.74
CA CYS A 45 0.18 -2.66 -8.98
C CYS A 45 0.06 -1.12 -8.83
N GLU A 46 -1.02 -0.63 -8.22
CA GLU A 46 -1.19 0.79 -7.92
C GLU A 46 -0.08 1.30 -7.00
N LEU A 47 0.25 0.54 -5.95
CA LEU A 47 1.32 0.88 -5.02
C LEU A 47 2.69 0.97 -5.73
N ARG A 48 3.04 -0.01 -6.58
CA ARG A 48 4.27 0.05 -7.40
C ARG A 48 4.30 1.30 -8.28
N ALA A 49 3.20 1.59 -8.97
CA ALA A 49 3.10 2.78 -9.83
C ALA A 49 3.23 4.08 -9.03
N ALA A 50 2.60 4.15 -7.86
CA ALA A 50 2.63 5.34 -7.02
C ALA A 50 4.00 5.57 -6.36
N LEU A 51 4.68 4.50 -5.92
CA LEU A 51 6.07 4.58 -5.43
C LEU A 51 7.02 5.15 -6.50
N ALA A 52 6.77 4.88 -7.79
CA ALA A 52 7.57 5.39 -8.90
C ALA A 52 7.32 6.88 -9.24
N TYR A 53 6.30 7.53 -8.66
CA TYR A 53 5.99 8.93 -8.99
C TYR A 53 7.13 9.90 -8.64
N LYS A 54 7.65 10.61 -9.66
CA LYS A 54 8.74 11.59 -9.50
C LYS A 54 8.50 12.61 -8.38
N ARG A 55 7.25 13.08 -8.23
CA ARG A 55 6.86 14.05 -7.18
C ARG A 55 6.99 13.51 -5.75
N LEU A 56 6.94 12.19 -5.57
CA LEU A 56 7.05 11.52 -4.27
C LEU A 56 8.48 11.11 -3.92
N GLN A 57 9.36 10.94 -4.91
CA GLN A 57 10.74 10.50 -4.70
C GLN A 57 11.51 11.37 -3.69
N ARG A 58 11.28 12.68 -3.67
CA ARG A 58 11.93 13.58 -2.70
C ARG A 58 11.54 13.34 -1.24
N PHE A 59 10.41 12.66 -1.00
CA PHE A 59 9.91 12.35 0.33
C PHE A 59 10.23 10.91 0.73
N LEU A 60 10.37 10.02 -0.25
CA LEU A 60 10.71 8.62 -0.03
C LEU A 60 12.23 8.49 0.13
N LYS A 61 12.67 7.93 1.24
CA LYS A 61 14.09 7.65 1.51
C LYS A 61 14.48 6.24 1.04
N MET A 62 14.01 5.85 -0.15
CA MET A 62 14.20 4.51 -0.71
C MET A 62 14.63 4.62 -2.18
N THR A 63 15.61 3.82 -2.55
CA THR A 63 16.00 3.58 -3.94
C THR A 63 14.88 2.84 -4.69
N PRO A 64 14.87 2.86 -6.05
CA PRO A 64 13.90 2.10 -6.82
C PRO A 64 13.89 0.60 -6.51
N ARG A 65 15.06 0.04 -6.18
CA ARG A 65 15.19 -1.35 -5.75
C ARG A 65 14.51 -1.61 -4.41
N GLU A 66 14.75 -0.77 -3.42
CA GLU A 66 14.09 -0.89 -2.10
C GLU A 66 12.58 -0.70 -2.19
N GLN A 67 12.09 0.14 -3.12
CA GLN A 67 10.66 0.30 -3.39
C GLN A 67 10.04 -0.99 -3.92
N ASP A 68 10.69 -1.67 -4.85
CA ASP A 68 10.20 -2.96 -5.38
C ASP A 68 10.27 -4.06 -4.31
N GLU A 69 11.40 -4.17 -3.61
CA GLU A 69 11.58 -5.10 -2.49
C GLU A 69 10.51 -4.89 -1.40
N PHE A 70 10.14 -3.63 -1.11
CA PHE A 70 9.06 -3.32 -0.18
C PHE A 70 7.71 -3.92 -0.63
N VAL A 71 7.36 -3.80 -1.91
CA VAL A 71 6.09 -4.35 -2.41
C VAL A 71 6.11 -5.88 -2.39
N VAL A 72 7.25 -6.50 -2.74
CA VAL A 72 7.41 -7.96 -2.65
C VAL A 72 7.24 -8.45 -1.22
N VAL A 73 7.85 -7.77 -0.24
CA VAL A 73 7.67 -8.10 1.18
C VAL A 73 6.20 -7.91 1.58
N LEU A 74 5.56 -6.84 1.13
CA LEU A 74 4.15 -6.57 1.43
C LEU A 74 3.24 -7.70 0.92
N GLU A 75 3.47 -8.18 -0.30
CA GLU A 75 2.77 -9.30 -0.92
C GLU A 75 2.91 -10.59 -0.12
N GLN A 76 4.09 -10.84 0.48
CA GLN A 76 4.36 -12.02 1.29
C GLN A 76 3.75 -11.97 2.70
N VAL A 77 3.64 -10.78 3.30
CA VAL A 77 3.15 -10.63 4.68
C VAL A 77 1.65 -10.38 4.78
N CYS A 78 1.01 -9.98 3.68
CA CYS A 78 -0.43 -9.72 3.62
C CYS A 78 -1.20 -10.92 3.08
N ASP A 79 -2.47 -11.04 3.46
CA ASP A 79 -3.34 -12.04 2.83
C ASP A 79 -3.76 -11.53 1.45
N LEU A 80 -3.28 -12.19 0.39
CA LEU A 80 -3.69 -11.91 -0.99
C LEU A 80 -5.12 -12.40 -1.23
N VAL A 81 -5.98 -11.50 -1.71
CA VAL A 81 -7.38 -11.80 -2.04
C VAL A 81 -7.68 -11.44 -3.50
N SER A 82 -8.45 -12.30 -4.15
CA SER A 82 -8.94 -12.03 -5.50
C SER A 82 -10.09 -11.03 -5.46
N VAL A 83 -9.97 -9.94 -6.23
CA VAL A 83 -11.06 -8.98 -6.44
C VAL A 83 -11.90 -9.48 -7.60
N THR A 84 -13.12 -9.93 -7.32
CA THR A 84 -14.08 -10.45 -8.33
C THR A 84 -15.34 -9.60 -8.38
N GLY A 85 -16.02 -9.57 -9.52
CA GLY A 85 -17.34 -8.93 -9.65
C GLY A 85 -17.31 -7.39 -9.64
N TYR A 86 -16.13 -6.78 -9.78
CA TYR A 86 -15.99 -5.33 -9.93
C TYR A 86 -15.69 -5.00 -11.40
N GLN A 87 -16.55 -4.21 -12.04
CA GLN A 87 -16.17 -3.52 -13.26
C GLN A 87 -15.23 -2.39 -12.85
N ALA A 88 -14.04 -2.31 -13.45
CA ALA A 88 -13.19 -1.14 -13.29
C ALA A 88 -13.99 0.08 -13.77
N LEU A 89 -14.55 0.84 -12.83
CA LEU A 89 -15.22 2.10 -13.11
C LEU A 89 -14.17 2.96 -13.81
N ALA A 90 -14.51 3.43 -15.01
CA ALA A 90 -13.64 4.25 -15.83
C ALA A 90 -13.06 5.38 -14.98
N ILE A 91 -11.76 5.26 -14.72
CA ILE A 91 -10.82 6.16 -14.08
C ILE A 91 -11.38 7.58 -13.91
N CYS A 92 -11.69 8.00 -12.68
CA CYS A 92 -11.66 9.41 -12.33
C CYS A 92 -10.20 9.86 -12.43
N ARG A 93 -9.77 10.24 -13.63
CA ARG A 93 -8.60 11.09 -13.81
C ARG A 93 -9.06 12.47 -13.38
N ASP A 94 -8.78 12.85 -12.13
CA ASP A 94 -8.87 14.27 -11.77
C ASP A 94 -8.03 15.06 -12.80
N PRO A 95 -8.58 16.14 -13.39
CA PRO A 95 -7.94 16.94 -14.43
C PRO A 95 -6.65 17.64 -13.96
#